data_AF-A0A377YRZ8-F1
#
_entry.id   AF-A0A377YRZ8-F1
#
_cell.length_a   1.000
_cell.length_b   1.000
_cell.length_c   1.000
_cell.angle_alpha   90.00
_cell.angle_beta   90.00
_cell.angle_gamma   90.00
#
_symmetry.space_group_name_H-M   'P 1'
#
loop_
_entity.id
_entity.type
_entity.pdbx_description
1 polymer ?
#
loop_
_entity_poly.entity_id
_entity_poly.type
_entity_poly.pdbx_seq_one_letter_code
_entity_poly.pdbx_strand_id
1 'polypeptide(L)' 'MSDTLKVVTLLGSLRKGSFNGMVARTLPGIAPAGMDISALPSIGDIPLYDADMQEEEGFP' A
#
# COMPACT_ATOMS: atom_id res chain seq x y z
N MET A 1 -17.70 -9.62 20.45
CA MET A 1 -16.41 -8.94 20.25
C MET A 1 -16.56 -8.12 18.99
N SER A 2 -16.15 -6.84 18.95
CA SER A 2 -16.18 -6.12 17.68
C SER A 2 -15.05 -6.63 16.80
N ASP A 3 -15.31 -6.79 15.50
CA ASP A 3 -14.28 -7.20 14.56
C ASP A 3 -13.16 -6.15 14.50
N THR A 4 -11.92 -6.63 14.38
CA THR A 4 -10.75 -5.75 14.19
C THR A 4 -10.78 -5.18 12.77
N LEU A 5 -10.71 -3.85 12.66
CA LEU A 5 -10.60 -3.16 11.38
C LEU A 5 -9.25 -3.44 10.75
N LYS A 6 -9.26 -3.90 9.50
CA LYS A 6 -8.06 -4.12 8.70
C LYS A 6 -7.85 -2.93 7.79
N VAL A 7 -6.75 -2.21 7.99
CA VAL A 7 -6.35 -1.04 7.20
C VAL A 7 -5.04 -1.34 6.51
N VAL A 8 -4.86 -0.80 5.31
CA VAL A 8 -3.61 -0.95 4.56
C VAL A 8 -3.05 0.41 4.16
N THR A 9 -1.73 0.48 3.98
CA THR A 9 -1.03 1.67 3.50
C THR A 9 -0.56 1.47 2.06
N LEU A 10 -0.87 2.44 1.19
CA LEU A 10 -0.37 2.51 -0.19
C LEU A 10 0.68 3.62 -0.28
N LEU A 11 1.94 3.24 -0.52
CA LEU A 11 3.05 4.20 -0.49
C LEU A 11 3.30 4.81 -1.88
N GLY A 12 3.08 6.11 -2.02
CA GLY A 12 3.25 6.84 -3.29
C GLY A 12 4.67 7.32 -3.61
N SER A 13 5.67 7.03 -2.78
CA SER A 13 7.05 7.46 -3.03
C SER A 13 8.00 6.26 -3.00
N LEU A 14 8.72 6.07 -4.13
CA LEU A 14 9.57 4.90 -4.38
C LEU A 14 11.01 5.06 -3.88
N ARG A 15 11.45 6.28 -3.56
CA ARG A 15 12.82 6.50 -3.08
C ARG A 15 13.01 5.86 -1.71
N LYS A 16 14.15 5.19 -1.50
CA LYS A 16 14.51 4.51 -0.23
C LYS A 16 14.33 5.40 1.02
N GLY A 17 14.67 6.68 0.92
CA GLY A 17 14.60 7.65 2.02
C GLY A 17 13.27 8.39 2.18
N SER A 18 12.16 7.88 1.63
CA SER A 18 10.86 8.57 1.65
C SER A 18 10.38 8.89 3.07
N PHE A 19 10.06 10.17 3.32
CA PHE A 19 9.42 10.60 4.57
C PHE A 19 8.00 10.04 4.71
N ASN A 20 7.23 9.98 3.62
CA ASN A 20 5.92 9.29 3.62
C ASN A 20 6.07 7.80 3.97
N GLY A 21 7.19 7.18 3.54
CA GLY A 21 7.51 5.80 3.90
C GLY A 21 7.81 5.65 5.39
N MET A 22 8.45 6.65 6.01
CA MET A 22 8.66 6.66 7.46
C MET A 22 7.32 6.75 8.20
N VAL A 23 6.43 7.66 7.79
CA VAL A 23 5.08 7.78 8.36
C VAL A 23 4.34 6.44 8.27
N ALA A 24 4.27 5.83 7.08
CA ALA A 24 3.57 4.57 6.87
C ALA A 24 4.10 3.43 7.77
N ARG A 25 5.42 3.34 7.98
CA ARG A 25 6.04 2.34 8.87
C ARG A 25 5.79 2.60 10.36
N THR A 26 5.47 3.83 10.74
CA THR A 26 5.15 4.18 12.14
C THR A 26 3.69 3.84 12.49
N LEU A 27 2.76 3.89 11.53
CA LEU A 27 1.33 3.70 11.76
C LEU A 27 0.95 2.43 12.54
N PRO A 28 1.53 1.23 12.27
CA PRO A 28 1.19 0.03 13.04
C PRO A 28 1.50 0.14 14.54
N GLY A 29 2.55 0.89 14.90
CA GLY A 29 2.96 1.08 16.29
C GLY A 29 2.11 2.09 17.07
N ILE A 30 1.28 2.87 16.39
CA ILE A 30 0.39 3.89 16.98
C ILE A 30 -1.08 3.64 16.64
N ALA A 31 -1.41 2.46 16.11
CA ALA A 31 -2.78 2.10 15.77
C ALA A 31 -3.64 2.02 17.05
N PRO A 32 -4.90 2.51 17.01
CA PRO A 32 -5.81 2.37 18.14
C PRO A 32 -6.23 0.90 18.34
N ALA A 33 -6.75 0.59 19.53
CA ALA A 33 -7.30 -0.73 19.81
C ALA A 33 -8.42 -1.09 18.80
N GLY A 34 -8.40 -2.33 18.31
CA GLY A 34 -9.35 -2.81 17.31
C GLY A 34 -9.00 -2.41 15.88
N MET A 35 -7.79 -1.93 15.60
CA MET A 35 -7.28 -1.68 14.26
C MET A 35 -5.94 -2.38 14.03
N ASP A 36 -5.81 -3.04 12.89
CA ASP A 36 -4.58 -3.61 12.37
C ASP A 36 -4.20 -2.88 11.07
N ILE A 37 -2.96 -2.40 10.99
CA ILE A 37 -2.46 -1.63 9.84
C ILE A 37 -1.28 -2.38 9.23
N SER A 38 -1.39 -2.72 7.95
CA SER A 38 -0.32 -3.38 7.19
C SER A 38 0.08 -2.60 5.93
N ALA A 39 1.26 -2.89 5.38
CA ALA A 39 1.72 -2.27 4.13
C ALA A 39 1.29 -3.10 2.92
N LEU A 40 0.78 -2.44 1.88
CA LEU A 40 0.67 -3.06 0.56
C LEU A 40 2.05 -3.23 -0.09
N PRO A 41 2.16 -4.09 -1.11
CA PRO A 41 3.34 -4.13 -1.98
C PRO A 41 3.67 -2.78 -2.61
N SER A 42 4.92 -2.63 -3.06
CA SER A 42 5.38 -1.45 -3.77
C SER A 42 4.63 -1.29 -5.10
N ILE A 43 4.32 -0.04 -5.47
CA ILE A 43 3.81 0.29 -6.82
C ILE A 43 4.91 0.41 -7.87
N GLY A 44 6.18 0.25 -7.47
CA GLY A 44 7.33 0.52 -8.34
C GLY A 44 7.48 -0.42 -9.54
N ASP A 45 6.88 -1.61 -9.45
CA ASP A 45 6.91 -2.61 -10.52
C ASP A 45 5.62 -2.60 -11.37
N ILE A 46 4.65 -1.74 -11.03
CA ILE A 46 3.42 -1.58 -11.81
C ILE A 46 3.77 -0.83 -13.10
N PRO A 47 3.49 -1.39 -14.29
CA PRO A 47 3.79 -0.72 -15.55
C PRO A 47 2.93 0.54 -15.72
N LEU A 48 3.33 1.39 -16.67
CA LEU A 48 2.43 2.45 -17.12
C LEU A 48 1.16 1.82 -17.68
N TYR A 49 0.03 2.44 -17.36
CA TYR A 49 -1.25 1.98 -17.88
C TYR A 49 -1.29 2.08 -19.41
N ASP A 50 -1.65 0.97 -20.04
CA ASP A 50 -1.92 0.84 -21.46
C ASP A 50 -3.18 -0.01 -21.63
N ALA A 51 -4.17 0.53 -22.32
CA ALA A 51 -5.47 -0.12 -22.49
C ALA A 51 -5.38 -1.34 -23.41
N ASP A 52 -4.50 -1.28 -24.43
CA ASP A 52 -4.32 -2.38 -25.39
C ASP A 52 -3.64 -3.55 -24.67
N MET A 53 -2.61 -3.28 -23.86
CA MET A 53 -1.97 -4.31 -23.02
C MET A 53 -2.95 -4.94 -22.03
N GLN A 54 -3.85 -4.16 -21.43
CA GLN A 54 -4.84 -4.70 -20.51
C GLN A 54 -5.86 -5.60 -21.23
N GLU A 55 -6.28 -5.23 -22.44
CA GLU A 55 -7.23 -6.02 -23.22
C GLU A 55 -6.61 -7.34 -23.71
N GLU A 56 -5.34 -7.30 -24.14
CA GLU A 56 -4.62 -8.46 -24.68
C GLU A 56 -4.07 -9.41 -23.60
N GLU A 57 -3.51 -8.87 -22.51
CA GLU A 57 -2.77 -9.63 -21.49
C GLU A 57 -3.46 -9.65 -20.10
N GLY A 58 -4.45 -8.78 -19.87
CA GLY A 58 -5.15 -8.63 -18.59
C GLY A 58 -4.47 -7.63 -17.65
N PHE A 59 -4.85 -7.67 -16.36
CA PHE A 59 -4.16 -6.85 -15.35
C PHE A 59 -2.83 -7.51 -14.95
N PRO A 60 -1.74 -6.73 -14.83
CA PRO A 60 -0.49 -7.20 -14.25
C PRO A 60 -0.62 -7.56 -12.76
#